data_AF-A0A8J7XU99-F1
#
_entry.id   AF-A0A8J7XU99-F1
#
_cell.length_a   1.000
_cell.length_b   1.000
_cell.length_c   1.000
_cell.angle_alpha   90.00
_cell.angle_beta   90.00
_cell.angle_gamma   90.00
#
_symmetry.space_group_name_H-M   'P 1'
#
loop_
_entity.id
_entity.type
_entity.pdbx_description
1 polymer ?
#
loop_
_entity_poly.entity_id
_entity_poly.type
_entity_poly.pdbx_seq_one_letter_code
_entity_poly.pdbx_strand_id
1 'polypeptide(L)'
;MKSKKATMLVLTLMLNLSIPAAFSANNNFSVDYSFELTMDESCGEFLVKDTQIQEIPGEPLIPYRAARILLPQDTVVKDVKVKFDNPIVQTGFDIPWGQPPCTFSDEPVKVGKNEEIYGSDNPYPDEIYKVLSVESFRGFQILNMILYPVQYQPKSGTVKFYQKLTVEVQFGKGMKNKLYRGLAGDKADVAVMVDNPEIVGTYEDRPNPLSIEEYIVITNDTLLSTFLPLTNHKGKYVNGATVYTVSWIYSNYTGVDNPEKIRNFIIDMYTNDSTKWVLLGGDIAAVPYRGFYVSTGGYTDSDMLADMYFGHLDGNHNADGDSRWGEPNDNVDWYAEVAVGRAPVQNTTEAENFVSKVINYEQAGKPKRVLLHQSRVGSGNSP
;
A
#
# COMPACT_ATOMS: atom_id res chain seq x y z
N MET A 1 -35.51 10.07 -40.79
CA MET A 1 -35.76 10.27 -39.34
C MET A 1 -34.86 9.31 -38.56
N LYS A 2 -33.73 9.79 -38.06
CA LYS A 2 -32.78 9.01 -37.25
C LYS A 2 -33.10 9.26 -35.77
N SER A 3 -33.52 8.20 -35.08
CA SER A 3 -33.73 8.17 -33.63
C SER A 3 -32.39 8.37 -32.91
N LYS A 4 -32.26 9.46 -32.16
CA LYS A 4 -31.16 9.67 -31.21
C LYS A 4 -31.57 9.00 -29.90
N LYS A 5 -30.96 7.86 -29.57
CA LYS A 5 -30.98 7.31 -28.21
C LYS A 5 -30.15 8.25 -27.34
N ALA A 6 -30.79 8.86 -26.34
CA ALA A 6 -30.11 9.62 -25.30
C ALA A 6 -29.51 8.62 -24.30
N THR A 7 -28.18 8.55 -24.25
CA THR A 7 -27.44 7.86 -23.19
C THR A 7 -27.54 8.73 -21.94
N MET A 8 -28.36 8.30 -20.98
CA MET A 8 -28.50 8.96 -19.68
C MET A 8 -27.28 8.60 -18.83
N LEU A 9 -26.32 9.51 -18.78
CA LEU A 9 -25.18 9.45 -17.87
C LEU A 9 -25.73 9.70 -16.46
N VAL A 10 -25.83 8.65 -15.64
CA VAL A 10 -26.14 8.80 -14.21
C VAL A 10 -24.86 9.35 -13.56
N LEU A 11 -24.81 10.67 -13.42
CA LEU A 11 -23.81 11.36 -12.63
C LEU A 11 -24.19 11.12 -11.17
N THR A 12 -23.52 10.19 -10.50
CA THR A 12 -23.67 9.97 -9.05
C THR A 12 -23.15 11.22 -8.35
N LEU A 13 -24.08 12.10 -7.98
CA LEU A 13 -23.80 13.31 -7.23
C LEU A 13 -23.34 12.88 -5.83
N MET A 14 -22.02 12.86 -5.59
CA MET A 14 -21.49 12.80 -4.23
C MET A 14 -21.96 14.06 -3.52
N LEU A 15 -22.99 13.92 -2.68
CA LEU A 15 -23.40 14.98 -1.77
C LEU A 15 -22.20 15.30 -0.87
N ASN A 16 -21.70 16.52 -0.97
CA ASN A 16 -20.86 17.13 0.06
C ASN A 16 -21.69 17.22 1.35
N LEU A 17 -21.65 16.15 2.16
CA LEU A 17 -22.04 16.23 3.56
C LEU A 17 -21.00 17.11 4.25
N SER A 18 -21.46 18.23 4.79
CA SER A 18 -20.67 19.03 5.69
C SER A 18 -20.25 18.18 6.90
N ILE A 19 -18.95 18.21 7.17
CA ILE A 19 -18.20 17.38 8.13
C ILE A 19 -18.78 17.30 9.57
N PRO A 20 -19.60 18.24 10.11
CA PRO A 20 -20.10 18.08 11.48
C PRO A 20 -21.18 16.99 11.64
N ALA A 21 -21.78 16.46 10.57
CA ALA A 21 -22.89 15.51 10.68
C ALA A 21 -22.48 14.02 10.72
N ALA A 22 -21.19 13.70 10.54
CA ALA A 22 -20.72 12.32 10.50
C ALA A 22 -20.42 11.70 11.89
N PHE A 23 -20.41 12.51 12.96
CA PHE A 23 -20.34 11.97 14.31
C PHE A 23 -21.75 11.76 14.86
N SER A 24 -22.22 10.53 14.72
CA SER A 24 -23.24 10.00 15.61
C SER A 24 -22.81 10.21 17.06
N ALA A 25 -23.77 10.48 17.96
CA ALA A 25 -23.54 10.54 19.40
C ALA A 25 -22.91 9.25 20.00
N ASN A 26 -22.73 8.20 19.18
CA ASN A 26 -22.29 6.86 19.56
C ASN A 26 -20.90 6.45 19.06
N ASN A 27 -20.03 7.38 18.60
CA ASN A 27 -18.68 7.08 18.09
C ASN A 27 -18.69 6.00 16.98
N ASN A 28 -19.50 6.23 15.94
CA ASN A 28 -19.54 5.37 14.76
C ASN A 28 -19.72 6.17 13.46
N PHE A 29 -19.29 5.58 12.35
CA PHE A 29 -19.56 6.05 10.99
C PHE A 29 -19.74 4.84 10.05
N SER A 30 -20.20 5.08 8.83
CA SER A 30 -20.38 4.03 7.83
C SER A 30 -19.83 4.42 6.45
N VAL A 31 -19.30 3.44 5.72
CA VAL A 31 -18.82 3.58 4.33
C VAL A 31 -19.59 2.61 3.44
N ASP A 32 -20.17 3.13 2.36
CA ASP A 32 -20.97 2.36 1.41
C ASP A 32 -20.12 1.91 0.22
N TYR A 33 -20.20 0.63 -0.12
CA TYR A 33 -19.60 0.03 -1.30
C TYR A 33 -20.70 -0.54 -2.20
N SER A 34 -20.67 -0.16 -3.48
CA SER A 34 -21.61 -0.63 -4.50
C SER A 34 -20.87 -1.43 -5.56
N PHE A 35 -21.47 -2.53 -5.99
CA PHE A 35 -20.87 -3.48 -6.91
C PHE A 35 -21.74 -3.62 -8.15
N GLU A 36 -21.08 -3.58 -9.31
CA GLU A 36 -21.71 -3.69 -10.62
C GLU A 36 -21.11 -4.88 -11.37
N LEU A 37 -21.98 -5.66 -12.01
CA LEU A 37 -21.56 -6.71 -12.94
C LEU A 37 -21.27 -6.08 -14.31
N THR A 38 -20.12 -6.42 -14.88
CA THR A 38 -19.71 -6.02 -16.22
C THR A 38 -19.33 -7.27 -17.02
N MET A 39 -19.64 -7.29 -18.31
CA MET A 39 -19.20 -8.37 -19.19
C MET A 39 -17.85 -7.99 -19.80
N ASP A 40 -16.85 -8.85 -19.67
CA ASP A 40 -15.61 -8.72 -20.42
C ASP A 40 -15.85 -9.25 -21.84
N GLU A 41 -15.90 -8.35 -22.81
CA GLU A 41 -16.15 -8.71 -24.22
C GLU A 41 -15.01 -9.54 -24.83
N SER A 42 -13.83 -9.59 -24.20
CA SER A 42 -12.66 -10.32 -24.70
C SER A 42 -12.65 -11.80 -24.34
N CYS A 43 -13.16 -12.17 -23.15
CA CYS A 43 -13.27 -13.57 -22.69
C CYS A 43 -14.72 -14.06 -22.55
N GLY A 44 -15.72 -13.17 -22.63
CA GLY A 44 -17.14 -13.51 -22.47
C GLY A 44 -17.55 -13.81 -21.03
N GLU A 45 -16.75 -13.40 -20.05
CA GLU A 45 -16.98 -13.67 -18.63
C GLU A 45 -17.60 -12.46 -17.91
N PHE A 46 -18.33 -12.73 -16.83
CA PHE A 46 -18.85 -11.70 -15.95
C PHE A 46 -17.81 -11.33 -14.90
N LEU A 47 -17.45 -10.06 -14.83
CA LEU A 47 -16.58 -9.47 -13.82
C LEU A 47 -17.40 -8.60 -12.87
N VAL A 48 -16.99 -8.56 -11.61
CA VAL A 48 -17.47 -7.54 -10.67
C VAL A 48 -16.53 -6.35 -10.76
N LYS A 49 -17.03 -5.18 -11.15
CA LYS A 49 -16.21 -3.99 -11.35
C LYS A 49 -15.49 -3.60 -10.04
N ASP A 50 -14.29 -3.04 -10.17
CA ASP A 50 -13.47 -2.53 -9.06
C ASP A 50 -13.07 -3.59 -8.02
N THR A 51 -13.12 -4.88 -8.40
CA THR A 51 -12.66 -6.03 -7.61
C THR A 51 -11.39 -6.66 -8.18
N GLN A 52 -10.74 -7.48 -7.37
CA GLN A 52 -9.62 -8.34 -7.70
C GLN A 52 -10.04 -9.79 -7.47
N ILE A 53 -9.39 -10.76 -8.12
CA ILE A 53 -9.68 -12.18 -7.91
C ILE A 53 -8.72 -12.75 -6.89
N GLN A 54 -9.24 -13.53 -5.94
CA GLN A 54 -8.41 -14.29 -5.00
C GLN A 54 -8.00 -15.62 -5.63
N GLU A 55 -6.69 -15.82 -5.79
CA GLU A 55 -6.12 -17.00 -6.46
C GLU A 55 -5.44 -17.94 -5.46
N ILE A 56 -6.23 -18.59 -4.60
CA ILE A 56 -5.70 -19.64 -3.71
C ILE A 56 -5.71 -20.98 -4.45
N PRO A 57 -4.58 -21.72 -4.53
CA PRO A 57 -4.50 -23.00 -5.22
C PRO A 57 -5.57 -24.00 -4.77
N GLY A 58 -6.39 -24.47 -5.71
CA GLY A 58 -7.47 -25.43 -5.46
C GLY A 58 -8.80 -24.82 -4.97
N GLU A 59 -8.82 -23.56 -4.56
CA GLU A 59 -10.02 -22.89 -4.05
C GLU A 59 -10.73 -22.07 -5.15
N PRO A 60 -12.07 -21.84 -5.07
CA PRO A 60 -12.80 -21.07 -6.07
C PRO A 60 -12.24 -19.66 -6.29
N LEU A 61 -12.19 -19.23 -7.55
CA LEU A 61 -11.79 -17.88 -7.95
C LEU A 61 -12.91 -16.87 -7.63
N ILE A 62 -12.82 -16.24 -6.45
CA ILE A 62 -13.85 -15.30 -5.98
C ILE A 62 -13.35 -13.85 -6.08
N PRO A 63 -14.17 -12.93 -6.63
CA PRO A 63 -13.85 -11.51 -6.62
C PRO A 63 -13.98 -10.91 -5.22
N TYR A 64 -13.04 -10.05 -4.86
CA TYR A 64 -13.01 -9.29 -3.62
C TYR A 64 -12.62 -7.83 -3.85
N ARG A 65 -13.03 -6.95 -2.94
CA ARG A 65 -12.66 -5.53 -2.93
C ARG A 65 -11.81 -5.23 -1.70
N ALA A 66 -10.59 -4.74 -1.92
CA ALA A 66 -9.81 -4.13 -0.85
C ALA A 66 -10.38 -2.75 -0.50
N ALA A 67 -10.67 -2.54 0.77
CA ALA A 67 -11.20 -1.31 1.34
C ALA A 67 -10.17 -0.67 2.28
N ARG A 68 -9.98 0.65 2.14
CA ARG A 68 -9.04 1.46 2.93
C ARG A 68 -9.82 2.59 3.59
N ILE A 69 -10.17 2.40 4.86
CA ILE A 69 -11.07 3.29 5.59
C ILE A 69 -10.28 4.10 6.61
N LEU A 70 -10.22 5.41 6.44
CA LEU A 70 -9.61 6.33 7.38
C LEU A 70 -10.42 6.41 8.67
N LEU A 71 -9.74 6.30 9.80
CA LEU A 71 -10.31 6.54 11.12
C LEU A 71 -10.13 8.01 11.52
N PRO A 72 -11.07 8.59 12.29
CA PRO A 72 -10.89 9.92 12.86
C PRO A 72 -9.61 10.02 13.70
N GLN A 73 -9.06 11.23 13.79
CA GLN A 73 -7.83 11.45 14.54
C GLN A 73 -7.94 10.96 15.99
N ASP A 74 -6.85 10.36 16.48
CA ASP A 74 -6.72 9.86 17.86
C ASP A 74 -7.84 8.89 18.27
N THR A 75 -8.28 8.04 17.34
CA THR A 75 -9.26 6.97 17.61
C THR A 75 -8.67 5.58 17.43
N VAL A 76 -9.36 4.59 18.01
CA VAL A 76 -9.06 3.17 17.86
C VAL A 76 -10.33 2.41 17.50
N VAL A 77 -10.23 1.45 16.59
CA VAL A 77 -11.36 0.58 16.22
C VAL A 77 -11.82 -0.22 17.45
N LYS A 78 -13.13 -0.32 17.63
CA LYS A 78 -13.77 -1.14 18.66
C LYS A 78 -14.54 -2.31 18.06
N ASP A 79 -15.24 -2.07 16.97
CA ASP A 79 -16.04 -3.08 16.29
C ASP A 79 -16.19 -2.69 14.82
N VAL A 80 -16.29 -3.69 13.95
CA VAL A 80 -16.56 -3.53 12.51
C VAL A 80 -17.68 -4.48 12.15
N LYS A 81 -18.73 -3.98 11.50
CA LYS A 81 -19.82 -4.80 10.96
C LYS A 81 -20.06 -4.45 9.52
N VAL A 82 -20.49 -5.42 8.72
CA VAL A 82 -20.91 -5.18 7.35
C VAL A 82 -22.39 -5.53 7.21
N LYS A 83 -23.18 -4.55 6.81
CA LYS A 83 -24.59 -4.71 6.44
C LYS A 83 -24.71 -4.90 4.95
N PHE A 84 -25.71 -5.66 4.54
CA PHE A 84 -25.96 -5.98 3.14
C PHE A 84 -27.44 -6.23 2.94
N ASP A 85 -27.92 -5.94 1.73
CA ASP A 85 -29.28 -6.23 1.31
C ASP A 85 -29.42 -7.69 0.83
N ASN A 86 -30.63 -8.08 0.45
CA ASN A 86 -30.86 -9.40 -0.15
C ASN A 86 -30.00 -9.57 -1.41
N PRO A 87 -29.16 -10.64 -1.48
CA PRO A 87 -28.33 -10.86 -2.65
C PRO A 87 -29.15 -11.29 -3.85
N ILE A 88 -28.62 -11.02 -5.04
CA ILE A 88 -29.08 -11.69 -6.27
C ILE A 88 -28.57 -13.13 -6.21
N VAL A 89 -29.49 -14.08 -6.31
CA VAL A 89 -29.18 -15.51 -6.28
C VAL A 89 -29.34 -16.10 -7.67
N GLN A 90 -28.32 -16.81 -8.14
CA GLN A 90 -28.34 -17.54 -9.40
C GLN A 90 -27.76 -18.94 -9.22
N THR A 91 -28.11 -19.86 -10.11
CA THR A 91 -27.68 -21.27 -10.06
C THR A 91 -27.08 -21.68 -11.41
N GLY A 92 -26.33 -22.78 -11.42
CA GLY A 92 -25.71 -23.32 -12.64
C GLY A 92 -24.30 -22.80 -12.92
N PHE A 93 -23.60 -22.30 -11.90
CA PHE A 93 -22.20 -21.86 -12.02
C PHE A 93 -21.23 -22.97 -11.65
N ASP A 94 -20.20 -23.17 -12.48
CA ASP A 94 -18.98 -23.91 -12.16
C ASP A 94 -17.81 -22.92 -12.13
N ILE A 95 -17.59 -22.27 -10.98
CA ILE A 95 -16.52 -21.27 -10.84
C ILE A 95 -15.16 -22.00 -10.87
N PRO A 96 -14.20 -21.59 -11.72
CA PRO A 96 -12.86 -22.17 -11.75
C PRO A 96 -12.11 -22.01 -10.42
N TRP A 97 -10.99 -22.68 -10.27
CA TRP A 97 -10.18 -22.65 -9.06
C TRP A 97 -8.79 -22.07 -9.31
N GLY A 98 -8.18 -21.54 -8.25
CA GLY A 98 -6.83 -21.01 -8.28
C GLY A 98 -5.79 -22.09 -8.59
N GLN A 99 -4.68 -21.66 -9.18
CA GLN A 99 -3.53 -22.49 -9.54
C GLN A 99 -2.29 -21.89 -8.90
N PRO A 100 -1.29 -22.69 -8.51
CA PRO A 100 -0.09 -22.15 -7.90
C PRO A 100 0.67 -21.25 -8.88
N PRO A 101 1.28 -20.15 -8.39
CA PRO A 101 2.14 -19.34 -9.22
C PRO A 101 3.32 -20.18 -9.72
N CYS A 102 3.70 -20.00 -10.98
CA CYS A 102 4.84 -20.67 -11.59
C CYS A 102 5.84 -19.63 -12.08
N THR A 103 7.13 -19.85 -11.81
CA THR A 103 8.18 -19.00 -12.40
C THR A 103 8.34 -19.30 -13.88
N PHE A 104 8.93 -18.38 -14.65
CA PHE A 104 9.19 -18.61 -16.08
C PHE A 104 10.18 -19.75 -16.37
N SER A 105 10.97 -20.15 -15.37
CA SER A 105 12.00 -21.17 -15.51
C SER A 105 11.48 -22.58 -15.18
N ASP A 106 10.29 -22.68 -14.60
CA ASP A 106 9.71 -23.93 -14.12
C ASP A 106 8.53 -24.37 -15.01
N GLU A 107 8.25 -25.67 -14.98
CA GLU A 107 7.04 -26.21 -15.59
C GLU A 107 5.84 -25.98 -14.67
N PRO A 108 4.71 -25.43 -15.16
CA PRO A 108 3.52 -25.20 -14.34
C PRO A 108 3.00 -26.48 -13.70
N VAL A 109 3.01 -26.52 -12.38
CA VAL A 109 2.38 -27.61 -11.61
C VAL A 109 0.92 -27.28 -11.41
N LYS A 110 0.02 -28.04 -12.02
CA LYS A 110 -1.42 -27.86 -11.81
C LYS A 110 -1.89 -28.57 -10.55
N VAL A 111 -2.82 -27.95 -9.85
CA VAL A 111 -3.57 -28.56 -8.75
C VAL A 111 -5.02 -28.79 -9.14
N GLY A 112 -5.63 -29.84 -8.58
CA GLY A 112 -7.06 -30.10 -8.73
C GLY A 112 -7.91 -29.18 -7.86
N LYS A 113 -9.24 -29.24 -8.07
CA LYS A 113 -10.23 -28.63 -7.17
C LYS A 113 -10.02 -29.16 -5.75
N ASN A 114 -10.12 -28.30 -4.75
CA ASN A 114 -10.22 -28.72 -3.36
C ASN A 114 -11.56 -29.46 -3.18
N GLU A 115 -11.50 -30.78 -3.02
CA GLU A 115 -12.69 -31.64 -2.95
C GLU A 115 -13.58 -31.34 -1.74
N GLU A 116 -13.02 -30.85 -0.64
CA GLU A 116 -13.79 -30.48 0.56
C GLU A 116 -14.65 -29.24 0.30
N ILE A 117 -14.09 -28.23 -0.38
CA ILE A 117 -14.81 -27.02 -0.75
C ILE A 117 -15.82 -27.33 -1.88
N TYR A 118 -15.35 -27.95 -2.97
CA TYR A 118 -16.18 -28.21 -4.14
C TYR A 118 -17.25 -29.29 -3.92
N GLY A 119 -17.06 -30.18 -2.94
CA GLY A 119 -18.02 -31.21 -2.55
C GLY A 119 -19.11 -30.75 -1.58
N SER A 120 -19.08 -29.47 -1.16
CA SER A 120 -19.96 -28.87 -0.15
C SER A 120 -20.85 -27.76 -0.70
N ASP A 121 -21.97 -27.51 -0.02
CA ASP A 121 -22.86 -26.35 -0.25
C ASP A 121 -22.68 -25.24 0.79
N ASN A 122 -21.61 -25.33 1.58
CA ASN A 122 -21.19 -24.23 2.44
C ASN A 122 -20.85 -23.01 1.56
N PRO A 123 -21.24 -21.79 1.96
CA PRO A 123 -20.82 -20.59 1.26
C PRO A 123 -19.30 -20.44 1.31
N TYR A 124 -18.71 -20.09 0.18
CA TYR A 124 -17.30 -19.78 0.01
C TYR A 124 -17.13 -18.39 -0.66
N PRO A 125 -16.36 -17.46 -0.06
CA PRO A 125 -15.88 -17.52 1.32
C PRO A 125 -17.08 -17.60 2.28
N ASP A 126 -16.85 -18.18 3.47
CA ASP A 126 -17.86 -18.32 4.50
C ASP A 126 -18.19 -16.97 5.18
N GLU A 127 -17.28 -16.02 5.08
CA GLU A 127 -17.42 -14.62 5.47
C GLU A 127 -17.67 -13.69 4.27
N ILE A 128 -18.35 -12.56 4.49
CA ILE A 128 -18.58 -11.52 3.47
C ILE A 128 -17.61 -10.34 3.59
N TYR A 129 -16.79 -10.32 4.64
CA TYR A 129 -15.69 -9.38 4.82
C TYR A 129 -14.64 -9.97 5.75
N LYS A 130 -13.42 -9.44 5.68
CA LYS A 130 -12.30 -9.77 6.57
C LYS A 130 -11.53 -8.51 6.94
N VAL A 131 -11.38 -8.22 8.22
CA VAL A 131 -10.47 -7.16 8.69
C VAL A 131 -9.04 -7.69 8.60
N LEU A 132 -8.16 -6.96 7.91
CA LEU A 132 -6.76 -7.33 7.76
C LEU A 132 -5.90 -6.69 8.86
N SER A 133 -5.95 -5.37 8.95
CA SER A 133 -5.09 -4.60 9.85
C SER A 133 -5.65 -3.20 10.08
N VAL A 134 -5.12 -2.53 11.12
CA VAL A 134 -5.17 -1.07 11.23
C VAL A 134 -3.72 -0.61 11.21
N GLU A 135 -3.36 0.14 10.17
CA GLU A 135 -2.00 0.62 9.93
C GLU A 135 -1.97 2.15 9.93
N SER A 136 -0.79 2.72 10.05
CA SER A 136 -0.51 4.14 10.22
C SER A 136 0.28 4.64 9.03
N PHE A 137 -0.30 5.56 8.26
CA PHE A 137 0.45 6.27 7.22
C PHE A 137 0.62 7.72 7.66
N ARG A 138 1.85 8.15 7.98
CA ARG A 138 2.14 9.54 8.44
C ARG A 138 1.28 10.00 9.62
N GLY A 139 0.95 9.05 10.49
CA GLY A 139 0.09 9.25 11.66
C GLY A 139 -1.42 9.24 11.42
N PHE A 140 -1.86 8.96 10.19
CA PHE A 140 -3.26 8.71 9.86
C PHE A 140 -3.56 7.21 10.00
N GLN A 141 -4.56 6.84 10.79
CA GLN A 141 -4.91 5.44 11.03
C GLN A 141 -5.88 4.93 9.95
N ILE A 142 -5.49 3.91 9.20
CA ILE A 142 -6.23 3.33 8.09
C ILE A 142 -6.61 1.90 8.43
N LEU A 143 -7.91 1.63 8.47
CA LEU A 143 -8.48 0.29 8.57
C LEU A 143 -8.43 -0.37 7.18
N ASN A 144 -7.63 -1.42 7.06
CA ASN A 144 -7.51 -2.25 5.86
C ASN A 144 -8.40 -3.49 6.00
N MET A 145 -9.28 -3.70 5.01
CA MET A 145 -10.17 -4.86 5.02
C MET A 145 -10.48 -5.36 3.61
N ILE A 146 -10.92 -6.61 3.52
CA ILE A 146 -11.43 -7.24 2.31
C ILE A 146 -12.95 -7.33 2.40
N LEU A 147 -13.64 -7.02 1.31
CA LEU A 147 -15.08 -7.20 1.14
C LEU A 147 -15.34 -8.24 0.03
N TYR A 148 -16.21 -9.21 0.28
CA TYR A 148 -16.58 -10.25 -0.67
C TYR A 148 -18.00 -10.01 -1.20
N PRO A 149 -18.14 -9.34 -2.36
CA PRO A 149 -19.45 -9.12 -2.97
C PRO A 149 -20.06 -10.39 -3.57
N VAL A 150 -19.33 -11.51 -3.60
CA VAL A 150 -19.77 -12.78 -4.16
C VAL A 150 -19.52 -13.90 -3.15
N GLN A 151 -20.54 -14.74 -2.93
CA GLN A 151 -20.40 -16.02 -2.25
C GLN A 151 -20.84 -17.15 -3.18
N TYR A 152 -20.09 -18.24 -3.19
CA TYR A 152 -20.34 -19.42 -4.02
C TYR A 152 -20.65 -20.63 -3.14
N GLN A 153 -21.65 -21.42 -3.52
CA GLN A 153 -21.95 -22.73 -2.94
C GLN A 153 -21.62 -23.78 -3.99
N PRO A 154 -20.42 -24.38 -3.93
CA PRO A 154 -19.87 -25.10 -5.07
C PRO A 154 -20.67 -26.30 -5.55
N LYS A 155 -21.15 -27.14 -4.63
CA LYS A 155 -21.84 -28.39 -4.97
C LYS A 155 -23.15 -28.16 -5.73
N SER A 156 -23.94 -27.18 -5.34
CA SER A 156 -25.17 -26.79 -6.02
C SER A 156 -24.95 -25.83 -7.20
N GLY A 157 -23.75 -25.27 -7.34
CA GLY A 157 -23.45 -24.25 -8.33
C GLY A 157 -24.22 -22.95 -8.09
N THR A 158 -24.55 -22.64 -6.83
CA THR A 158 -25.32 -21.44 -6.45
C THR A 158 -24.38 -20.28 -6.15
N VAL A 159 -24.64 -19.12 -6.75
CA VAL A 159 -23.90 -17.87 -6.51
C VAL A 159 -24.84 -16.85 -5.89
N LYS A 160 -24.36 -16.17 -4.85
CA LYS A 160 -24.98 -15.00 -4.24
C LYS A 160 -24.14 -13.77 -4.56
N PHE A 161 -24.75 -12.76 -5.15
CA PHE A 161 -24.12 -11.49 -5.47
C PHE A 161 -24.75 -10.36 -4.65
N TYR A 162 -23.92 -9.68 -3.86
CA TYR A 162 -24.29 -8.55 -3.01
C TYR A 162 -23.98 -7.26 -3.76
N GLN A 163 -25.02 -6.57 -4.22
CA GLN A 163 -24.87 -5.31 -4.96
C GLN A 163 -24.40 -4.15 -4.08
N LYS A 164 -24.63 -4.24 -2.76
CA LYS A 164 -24.25 -3.22 -1.80
C LYS A 164 -23.77 -3.86 -0.51
N LEU A 165 -22.62 -3.39 -0.02
CA LEU A 165 -22.09 -3.67 1.31
C LEU A 165 -21.87 -2.33 2.03
N THR A 166 -22.38 -2.19 3.24
CA THR A 166 -22.19 -1.02 4.10
C THR A 166 -21.31 -1.41 5.27
N VAL A 167 -20.09 -0.90 5.32
CA VAL A 167 -19.17 -1.08 6.44
C VAL A 167 -19.52 -0.09 7.54
N GLU A 168 -19.88 -0.58 8.72
CA GLU A 168 -20.10 0.21 9.93
C GLU A 168 -18.89 0.05 10.87
N VAL A 169 -18.23 1.16 11.17
CA VAL A 169 -17.08 1.20 12.07
C VAL A 169 -17.48 1.85 13.38
N GLN A 170 -17.34 1.13 14.48
CA GLN A 170 -17.40 1.67 15.81
C GLN A 170 -15.98 1.93 16.32
N PHE A 171 -15.75 3.10 16.90
CA PHE A 171 -14.46 3.50 17.39
C PHE A 171 -14.55 4.07 18.81
N GLY A 172 -13.40 4.18 19.47
CA GLY A 172 -13.25 4.84 20.76
C GLY A 172 -12.04 5.74 20.77
N LYS A 173 -11.79 6.37 21.92
CA LYS A 173 -10.61 7.21 22.11
C LYS A 173 -9.34 6.36 22.02
N GLY A 174 -8.44 6.76 21.15
CA GLY A 174 -7.10 6.21 20.96
C GLY A 174 -6.02 7.11 21.56
N MET A 175 -4.77 6.84 21.18
CA MET A 175 -3.61 7.63 21.56
C MET A 175 -3.20 8.56 20.42
N LYS A 176 -2.57 9.69 20.78
CA LYS A 176 -1.95 10.58 19.80
C LYS A 176 -0.82 9.87 19.07
N ASN A 177 -0.89 9.87 17.74
CA ASN A 177 0.21 9.36 16.92
C ASN A 177 1.35 10.39 16.88
N LYS A 178 2.56 9.96 17.25
CA LYS A 178 3.75 10.82 17.35
C LYS A 178 4.25 11.28 15.97
N LEU A 179 4.00 10.49 14.93
CA LEU A 179 4.40 10.80 13.57
C LEU A 179 3.39 11.70 12.86
N TYR A 180 2.24 12.00 13.47
CA TYR A 180 1.31 12.96 12.89
C TYR A 180 1.90 14.37 12.85
N ARG A 181 2.17 14.89 11.64
CA ARG A 181 2.77 16.22 11.43
C ARG A 181 1.76 17.33 11.18
N GLY A 182 0.55 17.02 10.74
CA GLY A 182 -0.48 18.02 10.44
C GLY A 182 -0.25 18.86 9.18
N LEU A 183 0.60 18.39 8.25
CA LEU A 183 0.89 19.09 7.00
C LEU A 183 -0.26 18.94 5.99
N ALA A 184 -0.58 20.02 5.28
CA ALA A 184 -1.61 20.02 4.25
C ALA A 184 -1.32 19.02 3.10
N GLY A 185 -0.03 18.85 2.74
CA GLY A 185 0.39 17.87 1.74
C GLY A 185 0.11 16.43 2.17
N ASP A 186 0.36 16.09 3.45
CA ASP A 186 0.09 14.75 3.98
C ASP A 186 -1.42 14.46 3.97
N LYS A 187 -2.24 15.45 4.35
CA LYS A 187 -3.71 15.34 4.28
C LYS A 187 -4.21 15.10 2.86
N ALA A 188 -3.63 15.78 1.87
CA ALA A 188 -3.99 15.61 0.47
C ALA A 188 -3.60 14.23 -0.07
N ASP A 189 -2.41 13.74 0.28
CA ASP A 189 -1.93 12.40 -0.10
C ASP A 189 -2.82 11.30 0.49
N VAL A 190 -3.24 11.43 1.76
CA VAL A 190 -4.15 10.49 2.42
C VAL A 190 -5.53 10.51 1.78
N ALA A 191 -6.06 11.70 1.45
CA ALA A 191 -7.39 11.84 0.87
C ALA A 191 -7.54 11.10 -0.49
N VAL A 192 -6.47 10.94 -1.26
CA VAL A 192 -6.52 10.17 -2.53
C VAL A 192 -6.30 8.67 -2.33
N MET A 193 -5.91 8.24 -1.14
CA MET A 193 -5.62 6.85 -0.80
C MET A 193 -6.84 6.12 -0.22
N VAL A 194 -7.66 6.82 0.57
CA VAL A 194 -8.74 6.22 1.38
C VAL A 194 -10.10 6.35 0.69
N ASP A 195 -11.02 5.46 1.02
CA ASP A 195 -12.36 5.40 0.43
C ASP A 195 -13.35 6.43 1.04
N ASN A 196 -12.97 7.08 2.15
CA ASN A 196 -13.76 8.05 2.91
C ASN A 196 -12.96 9.35 3.21
N PRO A 197 -12.55 10.11 2.18
CA PRO A 197 -11.64 11.25 2.30
C PRO A 197 -12.15 12.38 3.20
N GLU A 198 -13.45 12.49 3.43
CA GLU A 198 -14.06 13.48 4.32
C GLU A 198 -13.58 13.35 5.78
N ILE A 199 -13.15 12.15 6.21
CA ILE A 199 -12.61 11.92 7.55
C ILE A 199 -11.28 12.67 7.78
N VAL A 200 -10.57 13.06 6.72
CA VAL A 200 -9.35 13.88 6.84
C VAL A 200 -9.62 15.19 7.59
N GLY A 201 -10.83 15.76 7.47
CA GLY A 201 -11.20 16.98 8.18
C GLY A 201 -11.32 16.83 9.70
N THR A 202 -11.26 15.61 10.23
CA THR A 202 -11.20 15.37 11.68
C THR A 202 -9.79 15.55 12.25
N TYR A 203 -8.78 15.62 11.38
CA TYR A 203 -7.39 15.78 11.80
C TYR A 203 -7.01 17.25 11.93
N GLU A 204 -6.37 17.62 13.04
CA GLU A 204 -5.91 18.97 13.36
C GLU A 204 -4.85 19.48 12.37
N ASP A 205 -4.96 20.72 11.89
CA ASP A 205 -3.85 21.36 11.17
C ASP A 205 -2.70 21.70 12.12
N ARG A 206 -1.47 21.62 11.63
CA ARG A 206 -0.30 22.12 12.36
C ARG A 206 0.51 23.08 11.47
N PRO A 207 1.19 24.06 12.07
CA PRO A 207 2.07 24.93 11.31
C PRO A 207 3.21 24.13 10.69
N ASN A 208 3.68 24.57 9.53
CA ASN A 208 4.92 24.05 8.96
C ASN A 208 6.08 24.29 9.94
N PRO A 209 7.08 23.40 9.99
CA PRO A 209 8.26 23.62 10.81
C PRO A 209 9.06 24.85 10.33
N LEU A 210 9.90 25.39 11.22
CA LEU A 210 10.73 26.57 10.97
C LEU A 210 11.86 26.28 9.98
N SER A 211 12.34 25.04 9.96
CA SER A 211 13.29 24.49 9.01
C SER A 211 12.57 23.45 8.17
N ILE A 212 12.89 23.39 6.87
CA ILE A 212 12.30 22.43 5.95
C ILE A 212 13.41 21.83 5.10
N GLU A 213 13.55 20.51 5.17
CA GLU A 213 14.42 19.69 4.33
C GLU A 213 13.64 18.54 3.72
N GLU A 214 12.90 18.81 2.64
CA GLU A 214 12.02 17.80 2.05
C GLU A 214 12.79 16.63 1.42
N TYR A 215 14.03 16.86 0.95
CA TYR A 215 14.87 15.87 0.27
C TYR A 215 16.24 15.70 0.91
N ILE A 216 16.54 14.52 1.45
CA ILE A 216 17.86 14.23 2.03
C ILE A 216 18.59 13.15 1.24
N VAL A 217 19.91 13.29 1.14
CA VAL A 217 20.81 12.23 0.65
C VAL A 217 21.65 11.73 1.82
N ILE A 218 21.61 10.44 2.09
CA ILE A 218 22.46 9.79 3.09
C ILE A 218 23.55 9.03 2.36
N THR A 219 24.82 9.29 2.64
CA THR A 219 25.96 8.69 1.92
C THR A 219 27.18 8.53 2.84
N ASN A 220 28.31 8.02 2.33
CA ASN A 220 29.56 8.00 3.08
C ASN A 220 30.38 9.28 2.85
N ASP A 221 31.40 9.50 3.68
CA ASP A 221 32.22 10.72 3.60
C ASP A 221 32.92 10.88 2.23
N THR A 222 33.32 9.78 1.59
CA THR A 222 34.01 9.79 0.29
C THR A 222 33.12 10.25 -0.86
N LEU A 223 31.82 9.96 -0.81
CA LEU A 223 30.87 10.29 -1.88
C LEU A 223 30.11 11.60 -1.63
N LEU A 224 30.21 12.20 -0.43
CA LEU A 224 29.47 13.41 -0.05
C LEU A 224 29.57 14.52 -1.11
N SER A 225 30.79 14.87 -1.54
CA SER A 225 31.00 15.97 -2.48
C SER A 225 30.37 15.71 -3.85
N THR A 226 30.28 14.44 -4.25
CA THR A 226 29.71 14.02 -5.52
C THR A 226 28.18 14.14 -5.54
N PHE A 227 27.52 14.06 -4.38
CA PHE A 227 26.06 14.22 -4.28
C PHE A 227 25.60 15.67 -4.07
N LEU A 228 26.48 16.61 -3.70
CA LEU A 228 26.13 18.03 -3.57
C LEU A 228 25.49 18.65 -4.83
N PRO A 229 25.95 18.36 -6.07
CA PRO A 229 25.28 18.85 -7.27
C PRO A 229 23.83 18.38 -7.39
N LEU A 230 23.52 17.16 -6.91
CA LEU A 230 22.16 16.62 -6.93
C LEU A 230 21.26 17.39 -5.97
N THR A 231 21.68 17.60 -4.71
CA THR A 231 20.86 18.34 -3.74
C THR A 231 20.69 19.80 -4.15
N ASN A 232 21.72 20.44 -4.70
CA ASN A 232 21.63 21.78 -5.29
C ASN A 232 20.63 21.86 -6.46
N HIS A 233 20.52 20.81 -7.27
CA HIS A 233 19.51 20.73 -8.32
C HIS A 233 18.11 20.49 -7.75
N LYS A 234 17.96 19.53 -6.82
CA LYS A 234 16.67 19.21 -6.18
C LYS A 234 16.10 20.38 -5.39
N GLY A 235 16.93 21.12 -4.66
CA GLY A 235 16.52 22.30 -3.88
C GLY A 235 15.94 23.45 -4.72
N LYS A 236 15.96 23.37 -6.07
CA LYS A 236 15.24 24.29 -6.95
C LYS A 236 13.75 23.94 -7.11
N TYR A 237 13.37 22.71 -6.76
CA TYR A 237 12.03 22.14 -6.97
C TYR A 237 11.34 21.74 -5.67
N VAL A 238 12.09 21.59 -4.58
CA VAL A 238 11.59 21.25 -3.25
C VAL A 238 12.15 22.23 -2.21
N ASN A 239 11.52 22.27 -1.03
CA ASN A 239 11.94 23.13 0.06
C ASN A 239 13.05 22.43 0.87
N GLY A 240 14.30 22.79 0.57
CA GLY A 240 15.48 22.27 1.25
C GLY A 240 15.94 20.91 0.74
N ALA A 241 17.26 20.79 0.53
CA ALA A 241 17.88 19.53 0.19
C ALA A 241 19.34 19.46 0.66
N THR A 242 19.68 18.44 1.43
CA THR A 242 20.97 18.34 2.12
C THR A 242 21.57 16.94 2.01
N VAL A 243 22.91 16.86 2.03
CA VAL A 243 23.67 15.60 2.07
C VAL A 243 24.17 15.37 3.49
N TYR A 244 23.91 14.19 4.04
CA TYR A 244 24.35 13.73 5.35
C TYR A 244 25.27 12.52 5.22
N THR A 245 26.33 12.48 6.03
CA THR A 245 27.20 11.31 6.09
C THR A 245 26.72 10.31 7.13
N VAL A 246 26.86 9.03 6.83
CA VAL A 246 26.61 7.97 7.81
C VAL A 246 27.52 8.09 9.04
N SER A 247 28.76 8.59 8.89
CA SER A 247 29.68 8.82 10.01
C SER A 247 29.14 9.85 11.01
N TRP A 248 28.55 10.94 10.51
CA TRP A 248 27.89 11.96 11.34
C TRP A 248 26.63 11.37 12.00
N ILE A 249 25.79 10.67 11.24
CA ILE A 249 24.57 10.02 11.77
C ILE A 249 24.93 9.06 12.91
N TYR A 250 25.92 8.19 12.70
CA TYR A 250 26.33 7.18 13.68
C TYR A 250 26.86 7.77 14.99
N SER A 251 27.36 9.02 14.93
CA SER A 251 27.89 9.76 16.06
C SER A 251 26.83 10.55 16.83
N ASN A 252 25.70 10.89 16.19
CA ASN A 252 24.67 11.76 16.76
C ASN A 252 23.37 11.04 17.11
N TYR A 253 23.12 9.85 16.54
CA TYR A 253 21.91 9.08 16.78
C TYR A 253 22.22 7.77 17.52
N THR A 254 21.27 7.37 18.35
CA THR A 254 21.29 6.09 19.06
C THR A 254 20.45 5.06 18.32
N GLY A 255 20.72 3.78 18.57
CA GLY A 255 20.09 2.62 17.94
C GLY A 255 20.88 1.37 18.29
N VAL A 256 20.25 0.20 18.22
CA VAL A 256 20.87 -1.11 18.47
C VAL A 256 22.02 -1.38 17.50
N ASP A 257 21.93 -0.81 16.29
CA ASP A 257 22.93 -0.91 15.23
C ASP A 257 22.88 0.29 14.27
N ASN A 258 23.75 0.27 13.25
CA ASN A 258 23.87 1.36 12.28
C ASN A 258 22.60 1.60 11.44
N PRO A 259 21.89 0.56 10.93
CA PRO A 259 20.61 0.78 10.25
C PRO A 259 19.56 1.44 11.15
N GLU A 260 19.43 1.05 12.43
CA GLU A 260 18.47 1.72 13.31
C GLU A 260 18.86 3.17 13.61
N LYS A 261 20.17 3.48 13.75
CA LYS A 261 20.63 4.87 13.87
C LYS A 261 20.23 5.72 12.66
N ILE A 262 20.35 5.18 11.45
CA ILE A 262 19.91 5.84 10.22
C ILE A 262 18.39 6.04 10.22
N ARG A 263 17.62 5.01 10.58
CA ARG A 263 16.16 5.12 10.68
C ARG A 263 15.74 6.18 11.70
N ASN A 264 16.38 6.22 12.87
CA ASN A 264 16.11 7.22 13.91
C ASN A 264 16.45 8.65 13.47
N PHE A 265 17.52 8.82 12.68
CA PHE A 265 17.80 10.09 12.01
C PHE A 265 16.68 10.48 11.04
N ILE A 266 16.20 9.55 10.21
CA ILE A 266 15.11 9.81 9.28
C ILE A 266 13.81 10.16 10.01
N ILE A 267 13.50 9.51 11.15
CA ILE A 267 12.37 9.86 12.02
C ILE A 267 12.47 11.32 12.47
N ASP A 268 13.65 11.73 12.94
CA ASP A 268 13.90 13.11 13.39
C ASP A 268 13.67 14.12 12.25
N MET A 269 14.29 13.90 11.09
CA MET A 269 14.14 14.74 9.90
C MET A 269 12.68 14.77 9.38
N TYR A 270 11.99 13.63 9.42
CA TYR A 270 10.58 13.54 9.06
C TYR A 270 9.71 14.39 9.99
N THR A 271 9.88 14.24 11.31
CA THR A 271 9.07 14.91 12.33
C THR A 271 9.36 16.40 12.43
N ASN A 272 10.64 16.79 12.34
CA ASN A 272 11.08 18.15 12.64
C ASN A 272 11.39 19.01 11.41
N ASP A 273 11.77 18.40 10.28
CA ASP A 273 12.17 19.12 9.06
C ASP A 273 11.28 18.80 7.84
N SER A 274 10.15 18.11 8.06
CA SER A 274 9.18 17.75 7.01
C SER A 274 9.75 16.92 5.85
N THR A 275 10.80 16.12 6.09
CA THR A 275 11.37 15.25 5.07
C THR A 275 10.30 14.35 4.43
N LYS A 276 10.41 14.17 3.12
CA LYS A 276 9.51 13.37 2.28
C LYS A 276 10.26 12.36 1.41
N TRP A 277 11.49 12.68 1.02
CA TRP A 277 12.30 11.88 0.12
C TRP A 277 13.68 11.62 0.71
N VAL A 278 14.08 10.36 0.72
CA VAL A 278 15.39 9.91 1.20
C VAL A 278 16.08 9.16 0.06
N LEU A 279 17.27 9.61 -0.33
CA LEU A 279 18.15 8.89 -1.23
C LEU A 279 19.33 8.30 -0.47
N LEU A 280 19.46 6.98 -0.49
CA LEU A 280 20.65 6.27 -0.03
C LEU A 280 21.71 6.34 -1.15
N GLY A 281 22.67 7.23 -1.00
CA GLY A 281 23.75 7.47 -1.95
C GLY A 281 24.89 6.48 -1.74
N GLY A 282 24.88 5.37 -2.47
CA GLY A 282 25.93 4.35 -2.44
C GLY A 282 25.39 2.93 -2.36
N ASP A 283 26.25 1.97 -2.64
CA ASP A 283 26.01 0.54 -2.41
C ASP A 283 26.03 0.21 -0.90
N ILE A 284 25.75 -1.05 -0.55
CA ILE A 284 25.59 -1.53 0.84
C ILE A 284 26.83 -1.28 1.73
N ALA A 285 28.02 -1.15 1.12
CA ALA A 285 29.26 -0.82 1.82
C ALA A 285 29.35 0.66 2.24
N ALA A 286 28.65 1.56 1.53
CA ALA A 286 28.60 2.99 1.84
C ALA A 286 27.45 3.34 2.78
N VAL A 287 26.27 2.76 2.53
CA VAL A 287 25.07 2.94 3.35
C VAL A 287 24.43 1.57 3.55
N PRO A 288 24.32 1.06 4.79
CA PRO A 288 23.82 -0.28 5.03
C PRO A 288 22.35 -0.43 4.63
N TYR A 289 21.88 -1.67 4.58
CA TYR A 289 20.48 -2.05 4.47
C TYR A 289 20.01 -2.63 5.83
N ARG A 290 18.72 -2.94 5.94
CA ARG A 290 18.20 -3.84 6.98
C ARG A 290 17.84 -5.18 6.34
N GLY A 291 18.34 -6.29 6.90
CA GLY A 291 17.94 -7.63 6.49
C GLY A 291 16.60 -7.99 7.09
N PHE A 292 15.65 -8.43 6.25
CA PHE A 292 14.35 -8.94 6.70
C PHE A 292 14.30 -10.46 6.67
N TYR A 293 13.54 -11.02 7.61
CA TYR A 293 13.14 -12.40 7.61
C TYR A 293 11.98 -12.62 6.64
N VAL A 294 12.19 -13.49 5.66
CA VAL A 294 11.21 -13.88 4.66
C VAL A 294 11.14 -15.39 4.62
N SER A 295 9.95 -15.94 4.78
CA SER A 295 9.69 -17.38 4.64
C SER A 295 8.49 -17.61 3.73
N THR A 296 8.75 -18.04 2.49
CA THR A 296 7.70 -18.27 1.49
C THR A 296 8.09 -19.38 0.51
N GLY A 297 7.12 -20.18 0.06
CA GLY A 297 7.36 -21.24 -0.94
C GLY A 297 8.41 -22.29 -0.54
N GLY A 298 8.61 -22.51 0.77
CA GLY A 298 9.67 -23.39 1.29
C GLY A 298 11.09 -22.79 1.28
N TYR A 299 11.23 -21.53 0.87
CA TYR A 299 12.47 -20.74 0.98
C TYR A 299 12.40 -19.86 2.22
N THR A 300 13.48 -19.85 3.01
CA THR A 300 13.63 -19.00 4.18
C THR A 300 14.95 -18.25 4.08
N ASP A 301 14.89 -16.93 4.22
CA ASP A 301 16.04 -16.03 4.24
C ASP A 301 15.88 -15.06 5.41
N SER A 302 16.90 -14.94 6.25
CA SER A 302 16.87 -14.06 7.42
C SER A 302 17.56 -12.71 7.17
N ASP A 303 18.08 -12.47 5.96
CA ASP A 303 18.83 -11.26 5.61
C ASP A 303 18.44 -10.70 4.24
N MET A 304 17.16 -10.79 3.89
CA MET A 304 16.65 -10.24 2.63
C MET A 304 16.81 -8.70 2.64
N LEU A 305 17.55 -8.16 1.67
CA LEU A 305 17.86 -6.73 1.59
C LEU A 305 16.58 -5.88 1.54
N ALA A 306 16.34 -5.04 2.57
CA ALA A 306 15.12 -4.26 2.69
C ALA A 306 15.39 -2.78 3.01
N ASP A 307 15.63 -1.95 1.98
CA ASP A 307 15.70 -0.49 2.15
C ASP A 307 14.36 0.14 2.59
N MET A 308 13.25 -0.57 2.38
CA MET A 308 11.92 -0.13 2.85
C MET A 308 11.87 0.09 4.36
N TYR A 309 12.75 -0.56 5.13
CA TYR A 309 12.93 -0.32 6.57
C TYR A 309 13.17 1.17 6.90
N PHE A 310 13.86 1.89 6.02
CA PHE A 310 14.14 3.32 6.21
C PHE A 310 12.94 4.22 5.86
N GLY A 311 11.91 3.66 5.23
CA GLY A 311 10.66 4.35 4.88
C GLY A 311 9.54 4.12 5.88
N HIS A 312 9.51 2.94 6.53
CA HIS A 312 8.56 2.61 7.59
C HIS A 312 9.07 3.19 8.91
N LEU A 313 8.53 4.32 9.37
CA LEU A 313 9.07 5.10 10.49
C LEU A 313 8.35 4.85 11.82
N ASP A 314 7.20 4.20 11.81
CA ASP A 314 6.49 3.71 12.99
C ASP A 314 6.62 2.20 13.18
N GLY A 315 6.00 1.72 14.26
CA GLY A 315 6.08 0.32 14.67
C GLY A 315 7.47 -0.13 15.09
N ASN A 316 7.56 -1.42 15.38
CA ASN A 316 8.81 -2.10 15.67
C ASN A 316 8.95 -3.27 14.68
N HIS A 317 9.97 -3.21 13.83
CA HIS A 317 10.29 -4.30 12.90
C HIS A 317 10.96 -5.51 13.58
N ASN A 318 11.09 -5.54 14.91
CA ASN A 318 11.60 -6.67 15.70
C ASN A 318 10.92 -6.60 17.08
N ALA A 319 9.60 -6.77 17.08
CA ALA A 319 8.71 -6.52 18.20
C ALA A 319 8.91 -7.53 19.35
N ASP A 320 9.27 -8.77 19.02
CA ASP A 320 9.56 -9.82 20.00
C ASP A 320 11.04 -9.88 20.43
N GLY A 321 11.92 -9.15 19.73
CA GLY A 321 13.32 -8.97 20.11
C GLY A 321 14.21 -10.16 19.78
N ASP A 322 13.82 -11.03 18.85
CA ASP A 322 14.58 -12.23 18.49
C ASP A 322 15.69 -11.97 17.44
N SER A 323 15.80 -10.73 16.95
CA SER A 323 16.75 -10.29 15.91
C SER A 323 16.46 -10.87 14.52
N ARG A 324 15.18 -11.16 14.24
CA ARG A 324 14.66 -11.34 12.90
C ARG A 324 13.73 -10.18 12.62
N TRP A 325 14.10 -9.37 11.64
CA TRP A 325 13.34 -8.18 11.37
C TRP A 325 12.24 -8.43 10.34
N GLY A 326 11.05 -7.88 10.56
CA GLY A 326 9.96 -7.90 9.59
C GLY A 326 9.17 -9.20 9.57
N GLU A 327 9.19 -9.96 10.67
CA GLU A 327 8.42 -11.19 10.77
C GLU A 327 6.91 -10.90 10.79
N PRO A 328 6.06 -11.85 10.35
CA PRO A 328 4.61 -11.69 10.45
C PRO A 328 4.11 -11.41 11.89
N ASN A 329 4.76 -12.00 12.90
CA ASN A 329 4.50 -11.79 14.34
C ASN A 329 4.96 -10.43 14.87
N ASP A 330 5.81 -9.69 14.14
CA ASP A 330 6.19 -8.32 14.51
C ASP A 330 5.04 -7.33 14.31
N ASN A 331 4.03 -7.72 13.52
CA ASN A 331 2.87 -6.90 13.19
C ASN A 331 3.30 -5.52 12.64
N VAL A 332 4.29 -5.56 11.74
CA VAL A 332 4.91 -4.42 11.09
C VAL A 332 3.89 -3.57 10.35
N ASP A 333 4.05 -2.24 10.48
CA ASP A 333 3.39 -1.27 9.62
C ASP A 333 4.11 -1.20 8.27
N TRP A 334 3.34 -1.38 7.20
CA TRP A 334 3.87 -1.44 5.84
C TRP A 334 3.64 -0.15 5.05
N TYR A 335 3.03 0.87 5.66
CA TYR A 335 3.03 2.20 5.07
C TYR A 335 4.37 2.90 5.28
N ALA A 336 4.86 3.56 4.22
CA ALA A 336 6.11 4.31 4.27
C ALA A 336 5.85 5.80 4.44
N GLU A 337 6.27 6.39 5.56
CA GLU A 337 6.15 7.82 5.84
C GLU A 337 6.93 8.67 4.83
N VAL A 338 8.08 8.17 4.38
CA VAL A 338 8.95 8.82 3.40
C VAL A 338 9.25 7.90 2.23
N ALA A 339 9.40 8.47 1.04
CA ALA A 339 9.83 7.73 -0.13
C ALA A 339 11.34 7.48 -0.06
N VAL A 340 11.74 6.20 -0.11
CA VAL A 340 13.15 5.79 -0.10
C VAL A 340 13.56 5.31 -1.49
N GLY A 341 14.73 5.75 -1.94
CA GLY A 341 15.42 5.19 -3.10
C GLY A 341 16.90 5.01 -2.81
N ARG A 342 17.58 4.18 -3.61
CA ARG A 342 19.03 3.99 -3.54
C ARG A 342 19.68 4.35 -4.88
N ALA A 343 20.83 5.03 -4.81
CA ALA A 343 21.78 5.15 -5.89
C ALA A 343 22.89 4.11 -5.65
N PRO A 344 22.81 2.88 -6.20
CA PRO A 344 23.75 1.81 -5.90
C PRO A 344 25.07 2.03 -6.65
N VAL A 345 25.95 2.86 -6.08
CA VAL A 345 27.23 3.26 -6.65
C VAL A 345 28.37 2.92 -5.70
N GLN A 346 29.49 2.46 -6.22
CA GLN A 346 30.62 1.97 -5.41
C GLN A 346 31.78 2.98 -5.34
N ASN A 347 31.81 3.96 -6.24
CA ASN A 347 32.89 4.94 -6.34
C ASN A 347 32.38 6.30 -6.87
N THR A 348 33.27 7.30 -6.85
CA THR A 348 32.95 8.68 -7.24
C THR A 348 32.53 8.78 -8.71
N THR A 349 33.16 8.04 -9.62
CA THR A 349 32.81 8.06 -11.05
C THR A 349 31.40 7.52 -11.31
N GLU A 350 31.01 6.43 -10.65
CA GLU A 350 29.63 5.91 -10.75
C GLU A 350 28.61 6.87 -10.14
N ALA A 351 28.93 7.48 -9.01
CA ALA A 351 28.09 8.49 -8.37
C ALA A 351 27.92 9.73 -9.28
N GLU A 352 28.99 10.24 -9.89
CA GLU A 352 28.94 11.34 -10.87
C GLU A 352 28.05 10.99 -12.06
N ASN A 353 28.17 9.77 -12.59
CA ASN A 353 27.34 9.28 -13.69
C ASN A 353 25.86 9.18 -13.28
N PHE A 354 25.56 8.70 -12.08
CA PHE A 354 24.19 8.66 -11.55
C PHE A 354 23.61 10.07 -11.45
N VAL A 355 24.30 10.98 -10.76
CA VAL A 355 23.88 12.37 -10.53
C VAL A 355 23.65 13.10 -11.86
N SER A 356 24.58 12.99 -12.79
CA SER A 356 24.49 13.62 -14.11
C SER A 356 23.29 13.11 -14.90
N LYS A 357 23.01 11.80 -14.89
CA LYS A 357 21.85 11.21 -15.57
C LYS A 357 20.54 11.73 -14.98
N VAL A 358 20.41 11.79 -13.65
CA VAL A 358 19.20 12.28 -13.00
C VAL A 358 18.95 13.75 -13.36
N ILE A 359 19.96 14.61 -13.21
CA ILE A 359 19.83 16.04 -13.53
C ILE A 359 19.47 16.25 -15.00
N ASN A 360 20.17 15.55 -15.91
CA ASN A 360 19.91 15.66 -17.34
C ASN A 360 18.51 15.16 -17.72
N TYR A 361 18.04 14.08 -17.10
CA TYR A 361 16.71 13.54 -17.37
C TYR A 361 15.59 14.51 -16.94
N GLU A 362 15.73 15.15 -15.78
CA GLU A 362 14.71 16.10 -15.29
C GLU A 362 14.65 17.41 -16.08
N GLN A 363 15.73 17.75 -16.78
CA GLN A 363 15.79 18.91 -17.68
C GLN A 363 15.46 18.55 -19.13
N ALA A 364 15.34 17.26 -19.45
CA ALA A 364 15.04 16.79 -20.80
C ALA A 364 13.56 16.99 -21.16
N GLY A 365 13.29 17.12 -22.46
CA GLY A 365 11.92 17.07 -22.97
C GLY A 365 11.27 15.71 -22.69
N LYS A 366 9.94 15.70 -22.48
CA LYS A 366 9.19 14.47 -22.17
C LYS A 366 9.44 13.37 -23.21
N PRO A 367 9.65 12.11 -22.77
CA PRO A 367 9.82 11.00 -23.69
C PRO A 367 8.58 10.82 -24.57
N LYS A 368 8.78 10.53 -25.86
CA LYS A 368 7.71 10.32 -26.84
C LYS A 368 7.42 8.84 -27.14
N ARG A 369 8.22 7.94 -26.56
CA ARG A 369 8.15 6.50 -26.79
C ARG A 369 8.29 5.80 -25.45
N VAL A 370 7.48 4.78 -25.26
CA VAL A 370 7.61 3.82 -24.16
C VAL A 370 7.89 2.46 -24.79
N LEU A 371 8.75 1.68 -24.14
CA LEU A 371 8.92 0.26 -24.48
C LEU A 371 8.25 -0.53 -23.37
N LEU A 372 7.15 -1.18 -23.72
CA LEU A 372 6.51 -2.16 -22.86
C LEU A 372 7.02 -3.52 -23.30
N HIS A 373 7.70 -4.22 -22.40
CA HIS A 373 8.15 -5.58 -22.64
C HIS A 373 7.31 -6.50 -21.75
N GLN A 374 6.70 -7.50 -22.36
CA GLN A 374 6.13 -8.64 -21.66
C GLN A 374 6.92 -9.88 -22.05
N SER A 375 7.11 -10.82 -21.13
CA SER A 375 7.56 -12.15 -21.51
C SER A 375 6.53 -12.75 -22.49
N ARG A 376 6.99 -13.60 -23.41
CA ARG A 376 6.11 -14.23 -24.40
C ARG A 376 5.16 -15.20 -23.69
N VAL A 377 3.95 -14.73 -23.38
CA VAL A 377 2.84 -15.59 -22.94
C VAL A 377 2.34 -16.35 -24.17
N GLY A 378 2.82 -17.58 -24.37
CA GLY A 378 2.29 -18.45 -25.41
C GLY A 378 0.86 -18.86 -25.10
N SER A 379 -0.02 -18.85 -26.10
CA SER A 379 -1.36 -19.46 -25.99
C SER A 379 -1.20 -20.96 -25.70
N GLY A 380 -1.60 -21.41 -24.52
CA GLY A 380 -1.47 -22.81 -24.10
C GLY A 380 -1.11 -23.00 -22.63
N ASN A 381 -0.55 -21.97 -21.98
CA ASN A 381 -0.56 -21.89 -20.52
C ASN A 381 -1.97 -21.50 -20.07
N SER A 382 -2.89 -22.45 -20.13
CA SER A 382 -4.00 -22.44 -19.19
C SER A 382 -3.36 -22.45 -17.81
N PRO A 383 -3.64 -21.48 -16.91
CA PRO A 383 -3.41 -21.73 -15.48
C PRO A 383 -3.97 -23.12 -15.14
#